data_AF-A0A5Z9NAM6-F1
#
_entry.id   AF-A0A5Z9NAM6-F1
#
_cell.length_a   1.000
_cell.length_b   1.000
_cell.length_c   1.000
_cell.angle_alpha   90.00
_cell.angle_beta   90.00
_cell.angle_gamma   90.00
#
_symmetry.space_group_name_H-M   'P 1'
#
loop_
_entity.id
_entity.type
_entity.pdbx_description
1 polymer ?
#
loop_
_entity_poly.entity_id
_entity_poly.type
_entity_poly.pdbx_seq_one_letter_code
_entity_poly.pdbx_strand_id
1 'polypeptide(L)'
;IYFVATGNVKIITHAGHFISIKSNRKLIKVNSTPNTELIKLTSAKHFSGEHSYEKYCTDLATAGVFKWIVELNQKTRQYWSKDNQLLYIENVVMPL
;
A
#
# COMPACT_ATOMS: atom_id res chain seq x y z
N ILE A 1 0.00 8.40 -0.52
CA ILE A 1 0.67 7.37 -1.37
C ILE A 1 1.83 6.78 -0.58
N TYR A 2 1.88 5.47 -0.43
CA TYR A 2 3.00 4.74 0.17
C TYR A 2 3.69 3.88 -0.88
N PHE A 3 5.02 3.94 -0.97
CA PHE A 3 5.82 3.16 -1.91
C PHE A 3 6.37 1.91 -1.21
N VAL A 4 5.88 0.73 -1.59
CA VAL A 4 6.17 -0.55 -0.92
C VAL A 4 7.62 -0.97 -1.04
N ALA A 5 8.34 -0.60 -2.09
CA ALA A 5 9.75 -0.96 -2.24
C ALA A 5 10.64 -0.19 -1.26
N THR A 6 10.40 1.11 -1.11
CA THR A 6 11.29 2.03 -0.38
C THR A 6 10.79 2.37 1.02
N GLY A 7 9.49 2.24 1.27
CA GLY A 7 8.84 2.76 2.47
C GLY A 7 8.57 4.27 2.43
N ASN A 8 8.90 4.94 1.32
CA ASN A 8 8.66 6.37 1.19
C ASN A 8 7.17 6.69 1.15
N VAL A 9 6.82 7.87 1.64
CA VAL A 9 5.44 8.35 1.65
C VAL A 9 5.36 9.67 0.90
N LYS A 10 4.36 9.80 0.03
CA LYS A 10 3.96 11.06 -0.58
C LYS A 10 2.54 11.39 -0.16
N ILE A 11 2.35 12.53 0.50
CA ILE A 11 1.06 13.06 0.91
C ILE A 11 0.69 14.17 -0.07
N ILE A 12 -0.57 14.16 -0.51
CA ILE A 12 -1.15 15.17 -1.40
C ILE A 12 -2.25 15.84 -0.58
N THR A 13 -2.14 17.14 -0.34
CA THR A 13 -3.16 17.89 0.39
C THR A 13 -4.29 18.30 -0.54
N HIS A 14 -5.43 18.71 0.01
CA HIS A 14 -6.52 19.30 -0.77
C HIS A 14 -6.10 20.54 -1.57
N ALA A 15 -5.12 21.31 -1.07
CA ALA A 15 -4.54 22.45 -1.77
C ALA A 15 -3.56 22.05 -2.91
N GLY A 16 -3.39 20.75 -3.17
CA GLY A 16 -2.47 20.25 -4.19
C GLY A 16 -0.99 20.25 -3.78
N HIS A 17 -0.67 20.56 -2.51
CA HIS A 17 0.70 20.53 -2.03
C HIS A 17 1.19 19.09 -1.85
N PHE A 18 2.49 18.89 -2.13
CA PHE A 18 3.14 17.60 -1.98
C PHE A 18 4.11 17.59 -0.81
N ILE A 19 3.91 16.66 0.13
CA ILE A 19 4.85 16.39 1.22
C ILE A 19 5.49 15.03 0.96
N SER A 20 6.81 14.96 0.92
CA SER A 20 7.56 13.72 0.70
C SER A 20 8.33 13.33 1.96
N ILE A 21 8.12 12.12 2.44
CA ILE A 21 8.80 11.54 3.60
C ILE A 21 9.65 10.38 3.10
N LYS A 22 10.96 10.46 3.34
CA LYS A 22 11.90 9.38 3.03
C LYS A 22 11.97 8.42 4.21
N SER A 23 11.84 7.13 3.95
CA SER A 23 12.07 6.11 4.96
C SER A 23 13.54 5.70 4.99
N ASN A 24 14.05 5.39 6.19
CA ASN A 24 15.37 4.81 6.38
C ASN A 24 15.36 3.27 6.41
N ARG A 25 14.21 2.64 6.14
CA ARG A 25 14.11 1.17 6.11
C ARG A 25 14.88 0.58 4.92
N LYS A 26 15.20 -0.71 5.01
CA LYS A 26 15.80 -1.45 3.89
C LYS A 26 14.85 -1.57 2.70
N LEU A 27 15.42 -1.60 1.50
CA LEU A 27 14.67 -1.82 0.27
C LEU A 27 14.08 -3.23 0.25
N ILE A 28 12.85 -3.36 -0.24
CA ILE A 28 12.18 -4.63 -0.47
C ILE A 28 11.99 -4.83 -1.97
N LYS A 29 12.30 -6.03 -2.45
CA LYS A 29 12.06 -6.43 -3.84
C LYS A 29 10.57 -6.69 -4.05
N VAL A 30 9.98 -5.99 -5.03
CA VAL A 30 8.58 -6.19 -5.44
C VAL A 30 8.55 -7.26 -6.54
N ASN A 31 7.63 -8.21 -6.43
CA ASN A 31 7.42 -9.24 -7.44
C ASN A 31 6.87 -8.61 -8.73
N SER A 32 7.27 -9.13 -9.89
CA SER A 32 6.79 -8.66 -11.19
C SER A 32 5.40 -9.20 -11.53
N THR A 33 5.03 -10.36 -10.97
CA THR A 33 3.74 -11.00 -11.23
C THR A 33 2.75 -10.69 -10.10
N PRO A 34 1.67 -9.94 -10.37
CA PRO A 34 0.68 -9.61 -9.35
C PRO A 34 -0.11 -10.85 -8.89
N ASN A 35 -0.45 -10.89 -7.60
CA ASN A 35 -1.35 -11.89 -7.03
C ASN A 35 -2.45 -11.19 -6.21
N THR A 36 -3.60 -10.96 -6.84
CA THR A 36 -4.73 -10.24 -6.23
C THR A 36 -5.31 -10.93 -5.00
N GLU A 37 -5.33 -12.26 -4.96
CA GLU A 37 -5.84 -13.02 -3.80
C GLU A 37 -4.93 -12.84 -2.59
N LEU A 38 -3.62 -12.85 -2.80
CA LEU A 38 -2.65 -12.56 -1.74
C LEU A 38 -2.81 -11.13 -1.21
N ILE A 39 -3.05 -10.13 -2.08
CA ILE A 39 -3.31 -8.75 -1.64
C ILE A 39 -4.51 -8.70 -0.69
N LYS A 40 -5.63 -9.33 -1.06
CA LYS A 40 -6.85 -9.37 -0.25
C LYS A 40 -6.60 -10.01 1.12
N LEU A 41 -5.96 -11.18 1.13
CA LEU A 41 -5.65 -11.90 2.36
C LEU A 41 -4.71 -11.10 3.26
N THR A 42 -3.63 -10.55 2.69
CA THR A 42 -2.65 -9.74 3.41
C THR A 42 -3.27 -8.48 4.00
N SER A 43 -4.17 -7.81 3.29
CA SER A 43 -4.89 -6.65 3.81
C SER A 43 -5.81 -7.02 4.97
N ALA A 44 -6.66 -8.05 4.79
CA ALA A 44 -7.57 -8.50 5.83
C ALA A 44 -6.82 -8.85 7.14
N LYS A 45 -5.71 -9.58 7.03
CA LYS A 45 -4.87 -9.95 8.19
C LYS A 45 -4.20 -8.76 8.86
N HIS A 46 -3.80 -7.74 8.11
CA HIS A 46 -3.21 -6.55 8.72
C HIS A 46 -4.24 -5.73 9.49
N PHE A 47 -5.42 -5.49 8.90
CA PHE A 47 -6.46 -4.69 9.55
C PHE A 47 -7.25 -5.44 10.62
N SER A 48 -7.17 -6.78 10.69
CA SER A 48 -7.62 -7.56 11.84
C SER A 48 -6.63 -7.56 13.01
N GLY A 49 -5.42 -7.03 12.83
CA GLY A 49 -4.35 -7.05 13.82
C GLY A 49 -3.48 -8.32 13.83
N GLU A 50 -3.71 -9.27 12.93
CA GLU A 50 -2.92 -10.51 12.83
C GLU A 50 -1.50 -10.26 12.27
N HIS A 51 -1.34 -9.30 11.36
CA HIS A 51 -0.05 -8.98 10.75
C HIS A 51 0.52 -7.65 11.22
N SER A 52 1.80 -7.66 11.62
CA SER A 52 2.58 -6.43 11.80
C SER A 52 2.67 -5.63 10.51
N TYR A 53 3.01 -4.35 10.65
CA TYR A 53 3.17 -3.46 9.50
C TYR A 53 4.32 -3.91 8.56
N GLU A 54 5.42 -4.41 9.10
CA GLU A 54 6.55 -4.94 8.33
C GLU A 54 6.16 -6.18 7.52
N LYS A 55 5.41 -7.09 8.15
CA LYS A 55 4.90 -8.29 7.48
C LYS A 55 3.91 -7.92 6.38
N TYR A 56 3.00 -6.99 6.66
CA TYR A 56 2.09 -6.44 5.67
C TYR A 56 2.83 -5.87 4.45
N CYS A 57 3.86 -5.04 4.65
CA CYS A 57 4.66 -4.51 3.54
C CYS A 57 5.38 -5.60 2.72
N THR A 58 5.91 -6.62 3.40
CA THR A 58 6.65 -7.71 2.75
C THR A 58 5.74 -8.62 1.93
N ASP A 59 4.57 -8.96 2.48
CA ASP A 59 3.58 -9.78 1.80
C ASP A 59 2.99 -9.03 0.59
N LEU A 60 2.74 -7.71 0.71
CA LEU A 60 2.31 -6.88 -0.42
C LEU A 60 3.36 -6.81 -1.53
N ALA A 61 4.65 -6.68 -1.18
CA ALA A 61 5.72 -6.72 -2.17
C ALA A 61 5.77 -8.07 -2.90
N THR A 62 5.58 -9.16 -2.15
CA THR A 62 5.49 -10.54 -2.68
C THR A 62 4.31 -10.70 -3.63
N ALA A 63 3.18 -10.04 -3.34
CA ALA A 63 1.99 -9.99 -4.17
C ALA A 63 2.08 -9.05 -5.38
N GLY A 64 3.22 -8.39 -5.59
CA GLY A 64 3.46 -7.49 -6.73
C GLY A 64 2.95 -6.05 -6.55
N VAL A 65 2.59 -5.65 -5.33
CA VAL A 65 2.20 -4.26 -5.04
C VAL A 65 3.43 -3.38 -4.96
N PHE A 66 3.49 -2.39 -5.83
CA PHE A 66 4.55 -1.37 -5.86
C PHE A 66 4.23 -0.19 -4.96
N LYS A 67 2.96 0.25 -4.95
CA LYS A 67 2.48 1.36 -4.10
C LYS A 67 1.05 1.11 -3.70
N TRP A 68 0.65 1.67 -2.56
CA TRP A 68 -0.77 1.84 -2.24
C TRP A 68 -1.13 3.31 -2.05
N ILE A 69 -2.37 3.64 -2.38
CA ILE A 69 -2.94 4.98 -2.28
C ILE A 69 -4.13 4.90 -1.35
N VAL A 70 -4.11 5.69 -0.28
CA VAL A 70 -5.30 5.93 0.53
C VAL A 70 -5.90 7.23 0.01
N GLU A 71 -7.09 7.15 -0.59
CA GLU A 71 -7.87 8.29 -1.05
C GLU A 71 -8.95 8.59 0.00
N LEU A 72 -8.74 9.66 0.77
CA LEU A 72 -9.58 9.97 1.92
C LEU A 72 -10.97 10.46 1.52
N ASN A 73 -11.12 11.13 0.37
CA ASN A 73 -12.43 11.60 -0.10
C ASN A 73 -13.33 10.43 -0.50
N GLN A 74 -12.75 9.42 -1.15
CA GLN A 74 -13.46 8.22 -1.57
C GLN A 74 -13.48 7.16 -0.47
N LYS A 75 -12.73 7.35 0.63
CA LYS A 75 -12.51 6.37 1.70
C LYS A 75 -12.02 5.02 1.16
N THR A 76 -11.16 5.04 0.14
CA THR A 76 -10.63 3.83 -0.48
C THR A 76 -9.13 3.68 -0.27
N ARG A 77 -8.69 2.42 -0.29
CA ARG A 77 -7.30 2.01 -0.36
C ARG A 77 -7.10 1.23 -1.64
N GLN A 78 -6.19 1.71 -2.47
CA GLN A 78 -5.93 1.20 -3.81
C GLN A 78 -4.51 0.65 -3.88
N TYR A 79 -4.34 -0.53 -4.46
CA TYR A 79 -3.08 -1.24 -4.60
C TYR A 79 -2.66 -1.26 -6.06
N TRP A 80 -1.43 -0.84 -6.35
CA TRP A 80 -0.98 -0.60 -7.72
C TRP A 80 0.32 -1.34 -8.01
N SER A 81 0.43 -1.87 -9.23
CA SER A 81 1.66 -2.45 -9.77
C SER A 81 2.69 -1.37 -10.11
N LYS A 82 3.91 -1.82 -10.45
CA LYS A 82 4.99 -0.92 -10.92
C LYS A 82 4.63 -0.22 -12.23
N ASP A 83 3.85 -0.88 -13.08
CA ASP A 83 3.40 -0.36 -14.39
C ASP A 83 2.09 0.44 -14.29
N ASN A 84 1.76 0.93 -13.09
CA ASN A 84 0.56 1.71 -12.78
C ASN A 84 -0.76 0.99 -13.15
N GLN A 85 -0.80 -0.33 -13.05
CA GLN A 85 -2.07 -1.07 -13.13
C GLN A 85 -2.70 -1.16 -11.74
N LEU A 86 -4.00 -0.88 -11.65
CA LEU A 86 -4.76 -1.09 -10.42
C LEU A 86 -4.96 -2.59 -10.21
N LEU A 87 -4.44 -3.12 -9.10
CA LEU A 87 -4.49 -4.54 -8.77
C LEU A 87 -5.70 -4.89 -7.90
N TYR A 88 -5.99 -4.02 -6.93
CA TYR A 88 -7.08 -4.20 -5.98
C TYR A 88 -7.49 -2.86 -5.36
N ILE A 89 -8.75 -2.75 -4.95
CA ILE A 89 -9.31 -1.61 -4.23
C ILE A 89 -10.25 -2.11 -3.14
N GLU A 90 -10.21 -1.46 -1.99
CA GLU A 90 -11.11 -1.73 -0.87
C GLU A 90 -11.45 -0.46 -0.10
N ASN A 91 -12.46 -0.52 0.75
CA ASN A 91 -12.78 0.56 1.66
C ASN A 91 -11.77 0.63 2.81
N VAL A 92 -11.44 1.84 3.23
CA VAL A 92 -10.65 2.05 4.45
C VAL A 92 -11.56 1.78 5.65
N VAL A 93 -11.18 0.81 6.49
CA VAL A 93 -11.76 0.67 7.82
C VAL A 93 -11.27 1.86 8.65
N MET A 94 -12.16 2.81 8.94
CA MET A 94 -11.87 3.89 9.88
C MET A 94 -12.18 3.37 11.28
N PRO A 95 -11.26 3.49 12.26
CA PRO A 95 -11.62 3.22 13.64
C PRO A 95 -12.80 4.11 14.03
N LEU A 96 -13.80 3.49 14.69
CA LEU A 96 -14.97 4.15 15.27
C LEU A 96 -14.55 5.15 16.35
#